data_AF-A0A535RG57-F1
#
_entry.id   AF-A0A535RG57-F1
#
_cell.length_a   1.000
_cell.length_b   1.000
_cell.length_c   1.000
_cell.angle_alpha   90.00
_cell.angle_beta   90.00
_cell.angle_gamma   90.00
#
_symmetry.space_group_name_H-M   'P 1'
#
loop_
_entity.id
_entity.type
_entity.pdbx_description
1 polymer ?
#
loop_
_entity_poly.entity_id
_entity_poly.type
_entity_poly.pdbx_seq_one_letter_code
_entity_poly.pdbx_strand_id
1 'polypeptide(L)'
;MKDKKAAIMVKAHPDLLVPPHVVDKLFQLVAGEWQPDPTEQEQLAAHFMECPYCRTALIVLLSAELEEEGPESAARSLLMRFVAIHHEIEAQEYEQMGAYAEAIVAQGQEEADKRFSLLADHIKRCPGCKSTLEAILAFLHDPEETG
;
A
#
# COMPACT_ATOMS: atom_id res chain seq x y z
N MET A 1 23.94 7.17 11.32
CA MET A 1 22.71 7.86 10.86
C MET A 1 22.76 8.31 9.40
N LYS A 2 23.76 9.09 8.96
CA LYS A 2 23.82 9.57 7.55
C LYS A 2 23.87 8.45 6.50
N ASP A 3 24.57 7.35 6.80
CA ASP A 3 24.72 6.24 5.84
C ASP A 3 23.48 5.33 5.73
N LYS A 4 22.68 5.20 6.81
CA LYS A 4 21.38 4.50 6.78
C LYS A 4 20.35 5.28 5.93
N LYS A 5 20.36 6.62 5.99
CA LYS A 5 19.47 7.49 5.19
C LYS A 5 19.67 7.28 3.69
N ALA A 6 20.93 7.20 3.24
CA ALA A 6 21.24 6.93 1.83
C ALA A 6 20.80 5.53 1.37
N ALA A 7 20.95 4.50 2.21
CA ALA A 7 20.57 3.14 1.85
C ALA A 7 19.04 2.94 1.71
N ILE A 8 18.23 3.65 2.52
CA ILE A 8 16.77 3.59 2.42
C ILE A 8 16.28 4.45 1.24
N MET A 9 16.93 5.59 0.98
CA MET A 9 16.66 6.43 -0.20
C MET A 9 16.92 5.73 -1.54
N VAL A 10 17.86 4.78 -1.59
CA VAL A 10 18.15 3.98 -2.80
C VAL A 10 17.10 2.89 -3.06
N LYS A 11 16.34 2.48 -2.04
CA LYS A 11 15.28 1.47 -2.18
C LYS A 11 13.89 2.07 -2.46
N ALA A 12 13.66 3.34 -2.10
CA ALA A 12 12.41 4.03 -2.41
C ALA A 12 12.45 4.53 -3.86
N HIS A 13 11.44 4.20 -4.66
CA HIS A 13 11.25 4.78 -5.99
C HIS A 13 11.26 6.32 -5.87
N PRO A 14 11.97 7.08 -6.72
CA PRO A 14 12.06 8.55 -6.60
C PRO A 14 10.70 9.24 -6.53
N ASP A 15 9.69 8.64 -7.18
CA ASP A 15 8.31 9.14 -7.20
C ASP A 15 7.62 9.09 -5.82
N LEU A 16 8.12 8.29 -4.88
CA LEU A 16 7.59 8.21 -3.52
C LEU A 16 8.07 9.38 -2.63
N LEU A 17 9.05 10.16 -3.08
CA LEU A 17 9.59 11.32 -2.36
C LEU A 17 8.91 12.64 -2.74
N VAL A 18 7.90 12.59 -3.62
CA VAL A 18 7.16 13.75 -4.09
C VAL A 18 5.66 13.59 -3.81
N PRO A 19 4.89 14.69 -3.76
CA PRO A 19 3.44 14.63 -3.59
C PRO A 19 2.78 13.70 -4.64
N PRO A 20 1.73 12.95 -4.25
CA PRO A 20 0.98 13.05 -3.00
C PRO A 20 1.56 12.25 -1.82
N HIS A 21 2.71 11.61 -1.97
CA HIS A 21 3.34 10.82 -0.92
C HIS A 21 3.97 11.70 0.17
N VAL A 22 4.05 11.15 1.38
CA VAL A 22 4.59 11.83 2.57
C VAL A 22 5.85 11.16 3.11
N VAL A 23 6.53 10.35 2.29
CA VAL A 23 7.66 9.52 2.73
C VAL A 23 8.81 10.38 3.28
N ASP A 24 9.03 11.56 2.71
CA ASP A 24 9.99 12.56 3.20
C ASP A 24 9.68 13.00 4.64
N LYS A 25 8.41 13.22 4.96
CA LYS A 25 7.93 13.54 6.30
C LYS A 25 8.07 12.35 7.25
N LEU A 26 7.85 11.12 6.76
CA LEU A 26 8.05 9.91 7.59
C LEU A 26 9.51 9.75 8.02
N PHE A 27 10.47 10.06 7.13
CA PHE A 27 11.88 10.08 7.51
C PHE A 27 12.16 11.10 8.61
N GLN A 28 11.60 12.31 8.49
CA GLN A 28 11.79 13.36 9.50
C GLN A 28 11.13 12.97 10.83
N LEU A 29 9.95 12.35 10.79
CA LEU A 29 9.25 11.85 11.96
C LEU A 29 10.10 10.81 12.71
N VAL A 30 10.57 9.80 12.00
CA VAL A 30 11.35 8.69 12.59
C VAL A 30 12.72 9.17 13.08
N ALA A 31 13.34 10.12 12.39
CA ALA A 31 14.59 10.74 12.83
C ALA A 31 14.42 11.70 14.03
N GLY A 32 13.18 11.98 14.45
CA GLY A 32 12.87 12.98 15.48
C GLY A 32 13.11 14.42 15.04
N GLU A 33 13.30 14.66 13.74
CA GLU A 33 13.50 15.98 13.12
C GLU A 33 12.16 16.74 12.98
N TRP A 34 11.03 16.03 13.00
CA TRP A 34 9.69 16.59 12.95
C TRP A 34 8.78 15.91 13.97
N GLN A 35 7.97 16.71 14.66
CA GLN A 35 6.93 16.26 15.57
C GLN A 35 5.60 16.88 15.12
N PRO A 36 4.71 16.10 14.50
CA PRO A 36 3.46 16.62 13.97
C PRO A 36 2.56 17.11 15.10
N ASP A 37 1.94 18.28 14.90
CA ASP A 37 0.87 18.75 15.76
C ASP A 37 -0.39 17.86 15.64
N PRO A 38 -1.40 18.02 16.51
CA PRO A 38 -2.61 17.18 16.45
C PRO A 38 -3.33 17.20 15.09
N THR A 39 -3.35 18.33 14.40
CA THR A 39 -3.97 18.45 13.08
C THR A 39 -3.15 17.71 12.02
N GLU A 40 -1.83 17.82 12.07
CA GLU A 40 -0.94 17.06 11.18
C GLU A 40 -1.01 15.55 11.43
N GLN A 41 -1.21 15.12 12.68
CA GLN A 41 -1.42 13.72 13.03
C GLN A 41 -2.71 13.16 12.42
N GLU A 42 -3.82 13.91 12.50
CA GLU A 42 -5.08 13.51 11.85
C GLU A 42 -4.94 13.41 10.33
N GLN A 43 -4.22 14.36 9.71
CA GLN A 43 -3.96 14.32 8.26
C GLN A 43 -3.09 13.14 7.85
N LEU A 44 -2.05 12.80 8.64
CA LEU A 44 -1.24 11.61 8.41
C LEU A 44 -2.06 10.34 8.54
N ALA A 45 -2.90 10.23 9.58
CA ALA A 45 -3.78 9.09 9.77
C ALA A 45 -4.74 8.90 8.59
N ALA A 46 -5.35 9.98 8.12
CA ALA A 46 -6.20 9.96 6.92
C ALA A 46 -5.42 9.49 5.68
N HIS A 47 -4.20 10.00 5.47
CA HIS A 47 -3.37 9.59 4.36
C HIS A 47 -2.99 8.10 4.41
N PHE A 48 -2.68 7.57 5.59
CA PHE A 48 -2.37 6.16 5.76
C PHE A 48 -3.56 5.24 5.51
N MET A 49 -4.80 5.72 5.60
CA MET A 49 -5.95 4.92 5.19
C MET A 49 -5.98 4.70 3.66
N GLU A 50 -5.44 5.65 2.89
CA GLU A 50 -5.58 5.66 1.44
C GLU A 50 -4.31 5.26 0.68
N CYS A 51 -3.13 5.42 1.28
CA CYS A 51 -1.85 5.24 0.57
C CYS A 51 -1.08 3.98 1.05
N PRO A 52 -1.14 2.85 0.31
CA PRO A 52 -0.39 1.64 0.65
C PRO A 52 1.12 1.87 0.68
N TYR A 53 1.66 2.63 -0.28
CA TYR A 53 3.09 2.94 -0.32
C TYR A 53 3.60 3.64 0.94
N CYS A 54 2.84 4.60 1.47
CA CYS A 54 3.22 5.29 2.70
C CYS A 54 3.07 4.40 3.94
N ARG A 55 2.08 3.48 3.97
CA ARG A 55 1.99 2.44 5.02
C ARG A 55 3.21 1.52 4.98
N THR A 56 3.57 1.00 3.81
CA THR A 56 4.75 0.13 3.62
C THR A 56 6.03 0.85 4.00
N ALA A 57 6.20 2.12 3.58
CA ALA A 57 7.36 2.92 3.95
C ALA A 57 7.48 3.08 5.48
N LEU A 58 6.37 3.38 6.17
CA LEU A 58 6.35 3.47 7.63
C LEU A 58 6.73 2.13 8.29
N ILE A 59 6.18 1.01 7.80
CA ILE A 59 6.51 -0.34 8.30
C ILE A 59 8.02 -0.60 8.19
N VAL A 60 8.62 -0.32 7.03
CA VAL A 60 10.05 -0.53 6.79
C VAL A 60 10.90 0.33 7.73
N LEU A 61 10.54 1.61 7.88
CA LEU A 61 11.26 2.54 8.75
C LEU A 61 11.21 2.11 10.21
N LEU A 62 10.01 1.81 10.72
CA LEU A 62 9.83 1.38 12.11
C LEU A 62 10.49 0.02 12.37
N SER A 63 10.46 -0.90 11.40
CA SER A 63 11.14 -2.19 11.53
C SER A 63 12.65 -2.02 11.69
N ALA A 64 13.25 -1.09 10.94
CA ALA A 64 14.69 -0.81 11.01
C ALA A 64 15.13 -0.10 12.30
N GLU A 65 14.26 0.69 12.91
CA GLU A 65 14.53 1.30 14.23
C GLU A 65 14.34 0.29 15.37
N LEU A 66 13.37 -0.62 15.25
CA LEU A 66 13.06 -1.62 16.26
C LEU A 66 13.89 -2.91 16.13
N GLU A 67 14.83 -3.00 15.19
CA GLU A 67 15.77 -4.13 15.05
C GLU A 67 16.61 -4.36 16.30
N GLU A 68 16.97 -3.28 17.01
CA GLU A 68 17.78 -3.31 18.23
C GLU A 68 16.92 -3.45 19.50
N GLU A 69 15.59 -3.30 19.40
CA GLU A 69 14.68 -3.51 20.53
C GLU A 69 14.36 -4.99 20.72
N GLY A 70 14.36 -5.44 21.98
CA GLY A 70 14.00 -6.82 22.33
C GLY A 70 12.59 -7.19 21.84
N PRO A 71 12.32 -8.49 21.60
CA PRO A 71 11.09 -8.98 20.96
C PRO A 71 9.79 -8.67 21.71
N GLU A 72 9.86 -8.23 22.98
CA GLU A 72 8.71 -7.97 23.85
C GLU A 72 8.39 -6.48 24.05
N SER A 73 8.97 -5.57 23.25
CA SER A 73 8.66 -4.15 23.40
C SER A 73 7.22 -3.82 22.97
N ALA A 74 6.57 -2.90 23.70
CA ALA A 74 5.24 -2.41 23.36
C ALA A 74 5.20 -1.79 21.95
N ALA A 75 6.30 -1.15 21.54
CA ALA A 75 6.46 -0.59 20.20
C ALA A 75 6.44 -1.68 19.13
N ARG A 76 7.13 -2.81 19.37
CA ARG A 76 7.11 -3.96 18.45
C ARG A 76 5.71 -4.58 18.33
N SER A 77 4.97 -4.68 19.45
CA SER A 77 3.58 -5.14 19.42
C SER A 77 2.68 -4.22 18.58
N LEU A 78 2.84 -2.90 18.71
CA LEU A 78 2.10 -1.93 17.90
C LEU A 78 2.45 -2.03 16.41
N LEU A 79 3.75 -2.17 16.08
CA LEU A 79 4.17 -2.39 14.69
C LEU A 79 3.55 -3.65 14.10
N MET A 80 3.56 -4.77 14.82
CA MET A 80 2.94 -6.02 14.35
C MET A 80 1.44 -5.87 14.11
N ARG A 81 0.73 -5.13 14.97
CA ARG A 81 -0.69 -4.82 14.75
C ARG A 81 -0.90 -3.95 13.51
N PHE A 82 -0.04 -2.95 13.29
CA PHE A 82 -0.10 -2.10 12.11
C PHE A 82 0.15 -2.90 10.82
N VAL A 83 1.13 -3.80 10.82
CA VAL A 83 1.41 -4.72 9.70
C VAL A 83 0.21 -5.62 9.41
N ALA A 84 -0.45 -6.16 10.43
CA ALA A 84 -1.65 -6.98 10.24
C ALA A 84 -2.79 -6.19 9.57
N ILE A 85 -3.08 -4.98 10.05
CA ILE A 85 -4.09 -4.09 9.46
C ILE A 85 -3.74 -3.73 8.02
N HIS A 86 -2.46 -3.45 7.73
CA HIS A 86 -1.99 -3.19 6.37
C HIS A 86 -2.30 -4.35 5.42
N HIS A 87 -1.99 -5.59 5.82
CA HIS A 87 -2.28 -6.77 5.00
C HIS A 87 -3.78 -7.04 4.86
N GLU A 88 -4.59 -6.77 5.90
CA GLU A 88 -6.05 -6.90 5.81
C GLU A 88 -6.64 -5.94 4.76
N ILE A 89 -6.17 -4.68 4.74
CA ILE A 89 -6.58 -3.68 3.74
C ILE A 89 -6.17 -4.14 2.33
N GLU A 90 -4.92 -4.56 2.15
CA GLU A 90 -4.44 -5.04 0.84
C GLU A 90 -5.20 -6.28 0.37
N ALA A 91 -5.42 -7.25 1.26
CA ALA A 91 -6.17 -8.46 0.93
C ALA A 91 -7.59 -8.13 0.45
N GLN A 92 -8.26 -7.17 1.08
CA GLN A 92 -9.57 -6.70 0.66
C GLN A 92 -9.53 -6.02 -0.71
N GLU A 93 -8.51 -5.21 -1.00
CA GLU A 93 -8.31 -4.59 -2.32
C GLU A 93 -8.09 -5.65 -3.41
N TYR A 94 -7.27 -6.68 -3.15
CA TYR A 94 -7.05 -7.80 -4.07
C TYR A 94 -8.31 -8.66 -4.27
N GLU A 95 -9.07 -8.92 -3.21
CA GLU A 95 -10.34 -9.66 -3.30
C GLU A 95 -11.35 -8.91 -4.18
N GLN A 96 -11.47 -7.59 -4.01
CA GLN A 96 -12.34 -6.77 -4.86
C GLN A 96 -11.88 -6.78 -6.32
N MET A 97 -10.57 -6.74 -6.56
CA MET A 97 -10.00 -6.84 -7.91
C MET A 97 -10.31 -8.19 -8.56
N GLY A 98 -10.16 -9.30 -7.82
CA GLY A 98 -10.48 -10.65 -8.29
C GLY A 98 -11.97 -10.81 -8.60
N ALA A 99 -12.84 -10.39 -7.68
CA ALA A 99 -14.30 -10.44 -7.88
C ALA A 99 -14.76 -9.59 -9.07
N TYR A 100 -14.09 -8.46 -9.31
CA TYR A 100 -14.33 -7.63 -10.49
C TYR A 100 -13.88 -8.30 -11.78
N ALA A 101 -12.68 -8.89 -11.80
CA ALA A 101 -12.17 -9.65 -12.95
C ALA A 101 -13.09 -10.83 -13.30
N GLU A 102 -13.52 -11.61 -12.31
CA GLU A 102 -14.49 -12.70 -12.51
C GLU A 102 -15.82 -12.20 -13.06
N ALA A 103 -16.32 -11.05 -12.59
CA ALA A 103 -17.54 -10.45 -13.10
C ALA A 103 -17.39 -10.01 -14.57
N ILE A 104 -16.22 -9.50 -14.97
CA ILE A 104 -15.92 -9.16 -16.36
C ILE A 104 -15.99 -10.41 -17.24
N VAL A 105 -15.37 -11.52 -16.81
CA VAL A 105 -15.38 -12.79 -17.55
C VAL A 105 -16.80 -13.37 -17.64
N ALA A 106 -17.56 -13.33 -16.55
CA ALA A 106 -18.88 -13.97 -16.47
C ALA A 106 -20.02 -13.15 -17.11
N GLN A 107 -19.96 -11.82 -17.03
CA GLN A 107 -21.09 -10.92 -17.34
C GLN A 107 -20.74 -9.84 -18.38
N GLY A 108 -19.47 -9.72 -18.76
CA GLY A 108 -18.96 -8.65 -19.61
C GLY A 108 -18.60 -7.39 -18.83
N GLN A 109 -17.70 -6.61 -19.41
CA GLN A 109 -17.13 -5.40 -18.80
C GLN A 109 -18.19 -4.38 -18.36
N GLU A 110 -19.23 -4.16 -19.17
CA GLU A 110 -20.23 -3.12 -18.89
C GLU A 110 -21.05 -3.42 -17.62
N GLU A 111 -21.43 -4.68 -17.41
CA GLU A 111 -22.19 -5.09 -16.22
C GLU A 111 -21.29 -5.17 -14.98
N ALA A 112 -20.04 -5.59 -15.16
CA ALA A 112 -19.04 -5.53 -14.10
C ALA A 112 -18.78 -4.08 -13.65
N ASP A 113 -18.63 -3.13 -14.58
CA ASP A 113 -18.44 -1.70 -14.30
C ASP A 113 -19.62 -1.12 -13.50
N LYS A 114 -20.86 -1.53 -13.78
CA LYS A 114 -22.04 -1.08 -13.00
C LYS A 114 -21.99 -1.61 -11.57
N ARG A 115 -21.61 -2.87 -11.38
CA ARG A 115 -21.55 -3.52 -10.06
C ARG A 115 -20.38 -3.04 -9.21
N PHE A 116 -19.25 -2.70 -9.84
CA PHE A 116 -18.01 -2.29 -9.17
C PHE A 116 -17.58 -0.87 -9.59
N SER A 117 -18.53 0.07 -9.62
CA SER A 117 -18.35 1.40 -10.22
C SER A 117 -17.15 2.19 -9.69
N LEU A 118 -16.95 2.21 -8.36
CA LEU A 118 -15.82 2.90 -7.74
C LEU A 118 -14.47 2.31 -8.14
N LEU A 119 -14.39 0.98 -8.21
CA LEU A 119 -13.17 0.27 -8.60
C LEU A 119 -12.89 0.43 -10.10
N ALA A 120 -13.92 0.35 -10.94
CA ALA A 120 -13.81 0.60 -12.37
C ALA A 120 -13.30 2.02 -12.67
N ASP A 121 -13.81 3.02 -11.95
CA ASP A 121 -13.35 4.41 -12.06
C ASP A 121 -11.90 4.59 -11.59
N HIS A 122 -11.49 3.90 -10.53
CA HIS A 122 -10.11 3.89 -10.07
C HIS A 122 -9.17 3.28 -11.12
N ILE A 123 -9.50 2.10 -11.64
CA ILE A 123 -8.67 1.35 -12.60
C ILE A 123 -8.47 2.15 -13.90
N LYS A 124 -9.48 2.92 -14.33
CA LYS A 124 -9.35 3.84 -15.48
C LYS A 124 -8.27 4.91 -15.28
N ARG A 125 -7.95 5.27 -14.03
CA ARG A 125 -7.02 6.36 -13.67
C ARG A 125 -5.68 5.87 -13.13
N CYS A 126 -5.60 4.63 -12.66
CA CYS A 126 -4.41 4.04 -12.04
C CYS A 126 -3.74 3.02 -12.98
N PRO A 127 -2.59 3.34 -13.60
CA PRO A 127 -1.89 2.41 -14.48
C PRO A 127 -1.49 1.11 -13.81
N GLY A 128 -1.10 1.16 -12.53
CA GLY A 128 -0.73 -0.04 -11.75
C GLY A 128 -1.91 -1.01 -11.61
N CYS A 129 -3.06 -0.53 -11.12
CA CYS A 129 -4.25 -1.35 -10.98
C CYS A 129 -4.80 -1.84 -12.32
N LYS A 130 -4.65 -1.04 -13.39
CA LYS A 130 -4.97 -1.48 -14.74
C LYS A 130 -4.12 -2.66 -15.19
N SER A 131 -2.79 -2.57 -15.03
CA SER A 131 -1.89 -3.68 -15.36
C SER A 131 -2.15 -4.92 -14.50
N THR A 132 -2.46 -4.74 -13.21
CA THR A 132 -2.88 -5.85 -12.34
C THR A 132 -4.17 -6.52 -12.84
N LEU A 133 -5.19 -5.74 -13.19
CA LEU A 133 -6.44 -6.27 -13.74
C LEU A 133 -6.19 -7.05 -15.04
N GLU A 134 -5.41 -6.47 -15.96
CA GLU A 134 -5.06 -7.12 -17.24
C GLU A 134 -4.36 -8.46 -17.03
N ALA A 135 -3.45 -8.55 -16.05
CA ALA A 135 -2.78 -9.80 -15.70
C ALA A 135 -3.74 -10.85 -15.12
N ILE A 136 -4.67 -10.45 -14.25
CA ILE A 136 -5.69 -11.34 -13.69
C ILE A 136 -6.63 -11.84 -14.79
N LEU A 137 -7.11 -10.94 -15.66
CA LEU A 137 -7.97 -11.30 -16.78
C LEU A 137 -7.26 -12.26 -17.75
N ALA A 138 -5.99 -12.01 -18.06
CA ALA A 138 -5.19 -12.92 -18.88
C ALA A 138 -5.11 -14.32 -18.26
N PHE A 139 -4.85 -14.41 -16.94
CA PHE A 139 -4.84 -15.68 -16.22
C PHE A 139 -6.21 -16.39 -16.26
N LEU A 140 -7.32 -15.67 -16.06
CA LEU A 140 -8.66 -16.25 -16.09
C LEU A 140 -9.12 -16.68 -17.50
N HIS A 141 -8.57 -16.05 -18.54
CA HIS A 141 -8.88 -16.34 -19.93
C HIS A 141 -8.00 -17.43 -20.55
N ASP A 142 -6.94 -17.87 -19.88
CA ASP A 142 -6.05 -18.94 -20.34
C ASP A 142 -6.55 -20.29 -19.80
N PRO A 143 -7.26 -21.11 -20.61
CA PRO A 143 -7.61 -22.45 -20.22
C PRO A 143 -6.43 -23.37 -20.59
N GLU A 144 -5.73 -23.93 -19.59
CA GLU A 144 -4.60 -24.89 -19.67
C GLU A 144 -3.21 -24.21 -19.63
N GLU A 145 -2.41 -24.33 -18.56
CA GLU A 145 -1.73 -25.57 -18.14
C GLU A 145 -1.79 -25.83 -16.62
N THR A 146 -2.70 -26.70 -16.19
CA THR A 146 -2.42 -27.62 -15.07
C THR A 146 -2.78 -29.02 -15.55
N GLY A 147 -1.78 -29.68 -16.14
CA GLY A 147 -1.71 -31.14 -16.19
C GLY A 147 -1.24 -31.72 -14.86
#